data_AF-A0A8H3L779-F1
#
_entry.id   AF-A0A8H3L779-F1
#
_cell.length_a   1.000
_cell.length_b   1.000
_cell.length_c   1.000
_cell.angle_alpha   90.00
_cell.angle_beta   90.00
_cell.angle_gamma   90.00
#
_symmetry.space_group_name_H-M   'P 1'
#
loop_
_entity.id
_entity.type
_entity.pdbx_description
1 polymer ?
#
loop_
_entity_poly.entity_id
_entity_poly.type
_entity_poly.pdbx_seq_one_letter_code
_entity_poly.pdbx_strand_id
1 'polypeptide(L)'
;MPPNRQRRSVISDDLKHQICEWSEANKNKKHHEVAQFFNEKNPNVKIDRSTVSKILKEKDKWKAVVSAEVSNKTFRHRKVKFPSLDHAMSLWVENATAGGVTLTDLLIKEKARVFAQAFNIQESELVFSNGWLEKFKKCNNIQRYHAHREAGSASLKSCRRTNEIA
;
A
#
# COMPACT_ATOMS: atom_id res chain seq x y z
N MET A 1 -27.06 -13.96 22.22
CA MET A 1 -26.66 -13.79 20.81
C MET A 1 -25.26 -13.18 20.76
N PRO A 2 -24.29 -13.75 20.01
CA PRO A 2 -23.02 -13.06 19.80
C PRO A 2 -23.24 -11.80 18.94
N PRO A 3 -22.57 -10.67 19.23
CA PRO A 3 -22.70 -9.47 18.41
C PRO A 3 -22.21 -9.75 16.98
N ASN A 4 -23.06 -9.43 16.00
CA ASN A 4 -22.74 -9.52 14.58
C ASN A 4 -21.54 -8.61 14.28
N ARG A 5 -20.34 -9.19 14.22
CA ARG A 5 -19.12 -8.50 13.80
C ARG A 5 -19.24 -8.19 12.31
N GLN A 6 -19.86 -7.06 11.99
CA GLN A 6 -19.91 -6.53 10.64
C GLN A 6 -18.48 -6.46 10.08
N ARG A 7 -18.28 -7.09 8.92
CA ARG A 7 -16.99 -7.05 8.22
C ARG A 7 -16.66 -5.59 7.91
N ARG A 8 -15.49 -5.12 8.35
CA ARG A 8 -15.01 -3.78 8.03
C ARG A 8 -14.94 -3.62 6.51
N SER A 9 -15.65 -2.63 5.98
CA SER A 9 -15.56 -2.27 4.58
C SER A 9 -14.17 -1.73 4.26
N VAL A 10 -13.66 -2.14 3.10
CA VAL A 10 -12.35 -1.74 2.62
C VAL A 10 -12.55 -0.53 1.71
N ILE A 11 -12.08 0.64 2.15
CA ILE A 11 -12.24 1.91 1.42
C ILE A 11 -10.89 2.25 0.79
N SER A 12 -10.87 2.43 -0.53
CA SER A 12 -9.66 2.80 -1.29
C SER A 12 -9.22 4.22 -0.93
N ASP A 13 -7.95 4.54 -1.15
CA ASP A 13 -7.46 5.89 -0.95
C ASP A 13 -8.13 6.88 -1.90
N ASP A 14 -8.44 6.44 -3.12
CA ASP A 14 -9.22 7.22 -4.08
C ASP A 14 -10.59 7.62 -3.53
N LEU A 15 -11.32 6.66 -2.94
CA LEU A 15 -12.63 6.94 -2.37
C LEU A 15 -12.54 7.88 -1.17
N LYS A 16 -11.46 7.78 -0.36
CA LYS A 16 -11.21 8.74 0.73
C LYS A 16 -10.91 10.14 0.20
N HIS A 17 -10.13 10.24 -0.88
CA HIS A 17 -9.86 11.51 -1.56
C HIS A 17 -11.16 12.15 -2.06
N GLN A 18 -12.00 11.39 -2.78
CA GLN A 18 -13.30 11.88 -3.26
C GLN A 18 -14.20 12.36 -2.10
N ILE A 19 -14.21 11.65 -0.97
CA ILE A 19 -14.96 12.06 0.23
C ILE A 19 -14.44 13.41 0.76
N CYS A 20 -13.12 13.60 0.80
CA CYS A 20 -12.51 14.86 1.23
C CYS A 20 -12.87 16.02 0.28
N GLU A 21 -12.71 15.84 -1.03
CA GLU A 21 -13.07 16.87 -2.03
C GLU A 21 -14.55 17.24 -1.96
N TRP A 22 -15.42 16.23 -1.92
CA TRP A 22 -16.86 16.46 -1.89
C TRP A 22 -17.28 17.17 -0.61
N SER A 23 -16.71 16.80 0.55
CA SER A 23 -17.01 17.46 1.82
C SER A 23 -16.53 18.91 1.87
N GLU A 24 -15.50 19.28 1.11
CA GLU A 24 -15.01 20.67 1.04
C GLU A 24 -15.84 21.54 0.11
N ALA A 25 -16.34 20.97 -0.99
CA ALA A 25 -17.32 21.62 -1.85
C ALA A 25 -18.68 21.78 -1.15
N ASN A 26 -19.00 20.92 -0.17
CA ASN A 26 -20.30 20.85 0.51
C ASN A 26 -20.17 21.01 2.04
N LYS A 27 -19.58 22.12 2.50
CA LYS A 27 -19.33 22.38 3.95
C LYS A 27 -20.59 22.40 4.82
N ASN A 28 -21.76 22.60 4.23
CA ASN A 28 -23.05 22.61 4.90
C ASN A 28 -23.62 21.20 5.17
N LYS A 29 -23.05 20.16 4.57
CA LYS A 29 -23.55 18.79 4.69
C LYS A 29 -23.04 18.12 5.96
N LYS A 30 -23.94 17.43 6.64
CA LYS A 30 -23.62 16.62 7.82
C LYS A 30 -22.94 15.33 7.39
N HIS A 31 -22.06 14.79 8.24
CA HIS A 31 -21.31 13.56 7.94
C HIS A 31 -22.19 12.34 7.60
N HIS A 32 -23.44 12.28 8.08
CA HIS A 32 -24.36 11.18 7.71
C HIS A 32 -24.88 11.33 6.28
N GLU A 33 -25.12 12.57 5.80
CA GLU A 33 -25.52 12.84 4.42
C GLU A 33 -24.38 12.53 3.45
N VAL A 34 -23.14 12.87 3.83
CA VAL A 34 -21.93 12.47 3.08
C VAL A 34 -21.87 10.94 2.97
N ALA A 35 -22.07 10.22 4.07
CA ALA A 35 -22.06 8.77 4.07
C ALA A 35 -23.15 8.17 3.16
N GLN A 36 -24.37 8.71 3.23
CA GLN A 36 -25.48 8.29 2.38
C GLN A 36 -25.16 8.47 0.90
N PHE A 37 -24.71 9.67 0.50
CA PHE A 37 -24.34 9.96 -0.88
C PHE A 37 -23.31 8.97 -1.45
N PHE A 38 -22.26 8.65 -0.69
CA PHE A 38 -21.24 7.72 -1.15
C PHE A 38 -21.66 6.26 -1.11
N ASN A 39 -22.57 5.86 -0.20
CA ASN A 39 -23.16 4.51 -0.19
C ASN A 39 -24.11 4.31 -1.39
N GLU A 40 -24.89 5.32 -1.77
CA GLU A 40 -25.75 5.30 -2.95
C GLU A 40 -24.92 5.17 -4.24
N LYS A 41 -23.82 5.92 -4.34
CA LYS A 41 -22.90 5.87 -5.48
C LYS A 41 -22.08 4.57 -5.53
N ASN A 42 -21.84 3.92 -4.38
CA ASN A 42 -20.98 2.74 -4.27
C ASN A 42 -21.68 1.62 -3.46
N PRO A 43 -22.58 0.83 -4.08
CA PRO A 43 -23.38 -0.17 -3.35
C PRO A 43 -22.52 -1.29 -2.71
N ASN A 44 -21.29 -1.47 -3.19
CA ASN A 44 -20.34 -2.46 -2.68
C ASN A 44 -19.57 -2.00 -1.43
N VAL A 45 -19.70 -0.74 -1.03
CA VAL A 45 -18.96 -0.16 0.10
C VAL A 45 -19.95 0.36 1.13
N LYS A 46 -19.77 -0.03 2.40
CA LYS A 46 -20.52 0.53 3.52
C LYS A 46 -19.68 1.59 4.23
N ILE A 47 -20.15 2.82 4.20
CA ILE A 47 -19.54 3.98 4.84
C ILE A 47 -20.49 4.44 5.94
N ASP A 48 -20.01 4.43 7.17
CA ASP A 48 -20.73 4.96 8.32
C ASP A 48 -20.31 6.41 8.62
N ARG A 49 -21.16 7.16 9.34
CA ARG A 49 -20.85 8.54 9.79
C ARG A 49 -19.52 8.64 10.53
N SER A 50 -19.17 7.63 11.34
CA SER A 50 -17.91 7.59 12.08
C SER A 50 -16.71 7.40 11.16
N THR A 51 -16.87 6.69 10.05
CA THR A 51 -15.86 6.50 9.02
C THR A 51 -15.60 7.80 8.27
N VAL A 52 -16.64 8.53 7.86
CA VAL A 52 -16.50 9.87 7.28
C VAL A 52 -15.72 10.79 8.22
N SER A 53 -16.09 10.83 9.50
CA SER A 53 -15.39 11.66 10.48
C SER A 53 -13.90 11.31 10.59
N LYS A 54 -13.54 10.02 10.56
CA LYS A 54 -12.13 9.59 10.60
C LYS A 54 -11.38 9.97 9.33
N ILE A 55 -12.01 9.83 8.16
CA ILE A 55 -11.41 10.20 6.87
C ILE A 55 -11.12 11.70 6.86
N LEU A 56 -12.09 12.54 7.25
CA LEU A 56 -11.94 13.99 7.25
C LEU A 56 -10.91 14.51 8.27
N LYS A 57 -10.67 13.78 9.37
CA LYS A 57 -9.58 14.11 10.31
C LYS A 57 -8.20 13.98 9.69
N GLU A 58 -8.02 13.04 8.76
CA GLU A 58 -6.78 12.83 8.01
C GLU A 58 -6.86 13.42 6.59
N LYS A 59 -7.67 14.48 6.37
CA LYS A 59 -7.95 15.01 5.02
C LYS A 59 -6.69 15.37 4.23
N ASP A 60 -5.69 15.96 4.89
CA ASP A 60 -4.47 16.44 4.22
C ASP A 60 -3.66 15.27 3.65
N LYS A 61 -3.66 14.14 4.36
CA LYS A 61 -3.05 12.88 3.91
C LYS A 61 -3.76 12.30 2.69
N TRP A 62 -5.09 12.39 2.62
CA TRP A 62 -5.86 11.86 1.49
C TRP A 62 -5.74 12.76 0.27
N LYS A 63 -5.69 14.08 0.43
CA LYS A 63 -5.42 15.05 -0.64
C LYS A 63 -4.07 14.88 -1.30
N ALA A 64 -3.05 14.48 -0.55
CA ALA A 64 -1.71 14.23 -1.09
C ALA A 64 -1.61 12.94 -1.94
N VAL A 65 -2.71 12.18 -2.12
CA VAL A 65 -2.71 10.97 -2.96
C VAL A 65 -3.02 11.37 -4.41
N VAL A 66 -1.97 11.57 -5.22
CA VAL A 66 -2.09 12.21 -6.55
C VAL A 66 -2.26 11.23 -7.73
N SER A 67 -2.18 9.90 -7.56
CA SER A 67 -2.25 8.95 -8.70
C SER A 67 -3.47 8.02 -8.65
N ALA A 68 -4.42 8.22 -9.56
CA ALA A 68 -5.69 7.49 -9.66
C ALA A 68 -5.52 5.96 -9.83
N GLU A 69 -4.56 5.49 -10.63
CA GLU A 69 -4.40 4.04 -10.86
C GLU A 69 -3.90 3.30 -9.61
N VAL A 70 -3.00 3.94 -8.85
CA VAL A 70 -2.41 3.38 -7.63
C VAL A 70 -3.33 3.60 -6.43
N SER A 71 -4.01 4.75 -6.32
CA SER A 71 -4.94 5.09 -5.24
C SER A 71 -6.14 4.15 -5.20
N ASN A 72 -6.65 3.73 -6.36
CA ASN A 72 -7.79 2.82 -6.48
C ASN A 72 -7.51 1.42 -5.93
N LYS A 73 -6.24 0.99 -5.99
CA LYS A 73 -5.80 -0.34 -5.53
C LYS A 73 -5.12 -0.29 -4.16
N THR A 74 -4.90 0.91 -3.63
CA THR A 74 -4.33 1.13 -2.30
C THR A 74 -5.43 1.34 -1.28
N PHE A 75 -5.47 0.44 -0.29
CA PHE A 75 -6.46 0.47 0.79
C PHE A 75 -5.83 0.70 2.16
N ARG A 76 -4.52 0.44 2.29
CA ARG A 76 -3.76 0.50 3.53
C ARG A 76 -2.35 1.00 3.28
N HIS A 77 -1.95 1.98 4.09
CA HIS A 77 -0.58 2.45 4.21
C HIS A 77 0.07 1.63 5.31
N ARG A 78 1.13 0.89 4.99
CA ARG A 78 1.90 0.14 5.99
C ARG A 78 3.22 0.88 6.19
N LYS A 79 3.50 1.23 7.44
CA LYS A 79 4.84 1.66 7.85
C LYS A 79 5.78 0.48 7.67
N VAL A 80 6.89 0.73 6.97
CA VAL A 80 7.96 -0.25 6.84
C VAL A 80 8.77 -0.21 8.14
N LYS A 81 9.01 -1.37 8.75
CA LYS A 81 9.72 -1.45 10.04
C LYS A 81 11.14 -0.89 9.96
N PHE A 82 11.80 -1.07 8.81
CA PHE A 82 13.16 -0.60 8.55
C PHE A 82 13.22 0.18 7.23
N PRO A 83 12.90 1.49 7.24
CA PRO A 83 12.83 2.30 6.02
C PRO A 83 14.17 2.37 5.27
N SER A 84 15.29 2.52 5.99
CA SER A 84 16.63 2.61 5.40
C SER A 84 17.01 1.32 4.65
N LEU A 85 16.69 0.15 5.23
CA LEU A 85 16.89 -1.14 4.58
C LEU A 85 16.05 -1.28 3.32
N ASP A 86 14.77 -0.92 3.40
CA ASP A 86 13.85 -1.01 2.25
C ASP A 86 14.29 -0.09 1.11
N HIS A 87 14.72 1.14 1.44
CA HIS A 87 15.24 2.09 0.45
C HIS A 87 16.52 1.58 -0.23
N ALA A 88 17.49 1.09 0.54
CA ALA A 88 18.73 0.52 0.01
C ALA A 88 18.45 -0.70 -0.90
N MET A 89 17.51 -1.55 -0.51
CA MET A 89 17.08 -2.69 -1.32
C MET A 89 16.41 -2.26 -2.62
N SER A 90 15.53 -1.25 -2.61
CA SER A 90 14.89 -0.73 -3.82
C SER A 90 15.91 -0.14 -4.80
N LEU A 91 16.83 0.70 -4.32
CA LEU A 91 17.91 1.26 -5.16
C LEU A 91 18.80 0.17 -5.76
N TRP A 92 19.14 -0.85 -4.97
CA TRP A 92 19.93 -1.97 -5.46
C TRP A 92 19.19 -2.77 -6.55
N VAL A 93 17.89 -3.02 -6.39
CA VAL A 93 17.07 -3.72 -7.40
C VAL A 93 17.01 -2.92 -8.70
N GLU A 94 16.81 -1.61 -8.62
CA GLU A 94 16.80 -0.72 -9.79
C GLU A 94 18.12 -0.78 -10.55
N ASN A 95 19.24 -0.64 -9.84
CA ASN A 95 20.58 -0.71 -10.44
C ASN A 95 20.89 -2.09 -11.02
N ALA A 96 20.54 -3.17 -10.31
CA ALA A 96 20.77 -4.54 -10.76
C ALA A 96 19.94 -4.86 -12.02
N THR A 97 18.68 -4.39 -12.06
CA THR A 97 17.80 -4.58 -13.22
C THR A 97 18.29 -3.78 -14.42
N ALA A 98 18.71 -2.53 -14.22
CA ALA A 98 19.31 -1.70 -15.26
C ALA A 98 20.60 -2.31 -15.84
N GLY A 99 21.37 -3.01 -15.00
CA GLY A 99 22.56 -3.76 -15.41
C GLY A 99 22.28 -5.14 -16.01
N GLY A 100 21.02 -5.53 -16.22
CA GLY A 100 20.64 -6.83 -16.80
C GLY A 100 20.86 -8.03 -15.88
N VAL A 101 21.02 -7.82 -14.57
CA VAL A 101 21.24 -8.91 -13.60
C VAL A 101 19.94 -9.64 -13.32
N THR A 102 19.94 -10.97 -13.48
CA THR A 102 18.81 -11.82 -13.08
C THR A 102 18.70 -11.89 -11.56
N LEU A 103 17.65 -11.28 -11.01
CA LEU A 103 17.38 -11.25 -9.57
C LEU A 103 16.74 -12.56 -9.08
N THR A 104 17.57 -13.50 -8.63
CA THR A 104 17.10 -14.75 -8.01
C THR A 104 16.68 -14.55 -6.56
N ASP A 105 15.82 -15.44 -6.05
CA ASP A 105 15.31 -15.42 -4.68
C ASP A 105 16.43 -15.46 -3.64
N LEU A 106 17.45 -16.28 -3.91
CA LEU A 106 18.64 -16.38 -3.07
C LEU A 106 19.43 -15.06 -3.09
N LEU A 107 19.68 -14.49 -4.28
CA LEU A 107 20.42 -13.24 -4.42
C LEU A 107 19.75 -12.09 -3.67
N ILE A 108 18.42 -11.97 -3.77
CA ILE A 108 17.67 -10.93 -3.06
C ILE A 108 17.79 -11.11 -1.55
N LYS A 109 17.68 -12.34 -1.03
CA LYS A 109 17.81 -12.59 0.41
C LYS A 109 19.23 -12.35 0.92
N GLU A 110 20.25 -12.79 0.18
CA GLU A 110 21.65 -12.53 0.54
C GLU A 110 21.94 -11.03 0.60
N LYS A 111 21.50 -10.26 -0.41
CA LYS A 111 21.69 -8.81 -0.40
C LYS A 111 20.97 -8.15 0.78
N ALA A 112 19.76 -8.60 1.09
CA ALA A 112 18.99 -8.06 2.21
C ALA A 112 19.68 -8.31 3.55
N ARG A 113 20.32 -9.48 3.74
CA ARG A 113 21.13 -9.76 4.94
C ARG A 113 22.33 -8.85 5.06
N VAL A 114 23.06 -8.63 3.95
CA VAL A 114 24.22 -7.71 3.94
C VAL A 114 23.80 -6.30 4.34
N PHE A 115 22.68 -5.80 3.82
CA PHE A 115 22.18 -4.49 4.23
C PHE A 115 21.66 -4.47 5.67
N ALA A 116 20.99 -5.53 6.14
CA ALA A 116 20.57 -5.60 7.55
C ALA A 116 21.78 -5.54 8.49
N GLN A 117 22.85 -6.25 8.20
CA GLN A 117 24.10 -6.18 8.95
C GLN A 117 24.70 -4.76 8.92
N ALA A 118 24.75 -4.13 7.75
CA ALA A 118 25.24 -2.76 7.62
C ALA A 118 24.41 -1.72 8.41
N PHE A 119 23.11 -1.99 8.60
CA PHE A 119 22.21 -1.17 9.42
C PHE A 119 22.10 -1.63 10.88
N ASN A 120 22.94 -2.56 11.33
CA ASN A 120 22.92 -3.14 12.68
C ASN A 120 21.54 -3.74 13.07
N ILE A 121 20.81 -4.31 12.11
CA ILE A 121 19.54 -5.00 12.34
C ILE A 121 19.85 -6.46 12.70
N GLN A 122 19.41 -6.91 13.87
CA GLN A 122 19.64 -8.28 14.32
C GLN A 122 18.70 -9.27 13.61
N GLU A 123 19.12 -10.52 13.45
CA GLU A 123 18.31 -11.59 12.82
C GLU A 123 17.00 -11.85 13.59
N SER A 124 16.99 -11.60 14.92
CA SER A 124 15.79 -11.68 15.75
C SER A 124 14.75 -10.59 15.42
N GLU A 125 15.17 -9.49 14.80
CA GLU A 125 14.31 -8.35 14.50
C GLU A 125 13.71 -8.40 13.10
N LEU A 126 14.37 -9.10 12.16
CA LEU A 126 13.94 -9.23 10.77
C LEU A 126 14.33 -10.58 10.17
N VAL A 127 13.32 -11.37 9.84
CA VAL A 127 13.50 -12.66 9.16
C VAL A 127 13.19 -12.51 7.67
N PHE A 128 14.17 -12.82 6.82
CA PHE A 128 14.04 -12.84 5.35
C PHE A 128 13.36 -14.11 4.83
N SER A 129 12.15 -14.37 5.35
CA SER A 129 11.32 -15.52 4.99
C SER A 129 10.83 -15.46 3.53
N ASN A 130 10.30 -16.58 3.02
CA ASN A 130 9.64 -16.61 1.70
C ASN A 130 8.48 -15.60 1.63
N GLY A 131 7.70 -15.46 2.71
CA GLY A 131 6.61 -14.49 2.76
C GLY A 131 7.07 -13.03 2.78
N TRP A 132 8.26 -12.74 3.30
CA TRP A 132 8.89 -11.41 3.17
C TRP A 132 9.29 -11.16 1.71
N LEU A 133 9.97 -12.14 1.09
CA LEU A 133 10.45 -12.03 -0.28
C LEU A 133 9.31 -11.84 -1.30
N GLU A 134 8.22 -12.60 -1.18
CA GLU A 134 7.05 -12.44 -2.05
C GLU A 134 6.45 -11.04 -1.97
N LYS A 135 6.36 -10.48 -0.75
CA LYS A 135 5.90 -9.10 -0.56
C LYS A 135 6.88 -8.12 -1.17
N PHE A 136 8.18 -8.29 -0.94
CA PHE A 136 9.23 -7.42 -1.47
C PHE A 136 9.22 -7.39 -3.01
N LYS A 137 9.19 -8.56 -3.66
CA LYS A 137 9.11 -8.67 -5.12
C LYS A 137 7.89 -7.98 -5.68
N LYS A 138 6.72 -8.22 -5.08
CA LYS A 138 5.46 -7.58 -5.46
C LYS A 138 5.51 -6.06 -5.31
N CYS A 139 6.18 -5.54 -4.28
CA CYS A 139 6.30 -4.10 -4.06
C CYS A 139 7.30 -3.43 -5.00
N ASN A 140 8.25 -4.18 -5.56
CA ASN A 140 9.28 -3.68 -6.47
C ASN A 140 9.06 -4.15 -7.92
N ASN A 141 7.85 -4.64 -8.25
CA ASN A 141 7.48 -5.16 -9.58
C ASN A 141 8.47 -6.22 -10.13
N ILE A 142 9.16 -6.94 -9.26
CA ILE A 142 10.05 -8.04 -9.66
C ILE A 142 9.14 -9.22 -10.00
N GLN A 143 8.87 -9.42 -11.28
CA GLN A 143 8.08 -10.56 -11.74
C GLN A 143 8.87 -11.85 -11.49
N ARG A 144 8.17 -12.93 -11.14
CA ARG A 144 8.74 -14.26 -11.28
C ARG A 144 9.06 -14.42 -12.76
N TYR A 145 10.34 -14.60 -13.11
CA TYR A 145 10.71 -15.09 -14.43
C TYR A 145 10.08 -16.47 -14.58
N HIS A 146 8.84 -16.52 -15.05
CA HIS A 146 8.33 -17.72 -15.68
C HIS A 146 8.97 -17.73 -17.05
N ALA A 147 9.84 -18.71 -17.30
CA ALA A 147 10.32 -19.02 -18.64
C ALA A 147 9.15 -19.55 -19.49
N HIS A 148 8.19 -18.70 -19.82
CA HIS A 148 7.36 -18.83 -21.02
C HIS A 148 6.76 -17.47 -21.36
N ARG A 149 7.17 -16.99 -22.53
CA ARG A 149 6.81 -15.75 -23.17
C ARG A 149 5.36 -15.80 -23.65
N GLU A 150 4.39 -15.35 -22.85
CA GLU A 150 3.11 -14.81 -23.35
C GLU A 150 2.63 -13.68 -22.42
N ALA A 151 2.47 -12.49 -22.99
CA ALA A 151 2.09 -11.28 -22.27
C ALA A 151 0.60 -11.35 -21.89
N GLY A 152 0.31 -11.44 -20.59
CA GLY A 152 -1.05 -11.46 -20.07
C GLY A 152 -1.19 -10.70 -18.74
N SER A 153 -1.56 -9.42 -18.85
CA SER A 153 -2.24 -8.59 -17.84
C SER A 153 -1.83 -8.73 -16.36
N ALA A 154 -1.00 -7.81 -15.86
CA ALA A 154 -0.61 -7.76 -14.46
C ALA A 154 -1.68 -7.07 -13.56
N SER A 155 -2.17 -7.80 -12.55
CA SER A 155 -2.90 -7.20 -11.42
C SER A 155 -1.94 -6.44 -10.51
N LEU A 156 -1.78 -5.13 -10.76
CA LEU A 156 -0.98 -4.20 -9.96
C LEU A 156 -1.57 -4.01 -8.56
N LYS A 157 -1.15 -4.81 -7.59
CA LYS A 157 -1.37 -4.51 -6.16
C LYS A 157 -0.11 -3.83 -5.62
N SER A 158 0.02 -2.53 -5.89
CA SER A 158 1.06 -1.69 -5.29
C SER A 158 0.79 -1.52 -3.79
N CYS A 159 1.80 -1.79 -2.96
CA CYS A 159 1.73 -1.46 -1.54
C CYS A 159 2.39 -0.09 -1.37
N ARG A 160 1.60 0.96 -1.13
CA ARG A 160 2.17 2.28 -0.84
C ARG A 160 2.96 2.20 0.47
N ARG A 161 4.27 2.36 0.36
CA ARG A 161 5.20 2.49 1.48
C ARG A 161 5.23 3.96 1.86
N THR A 162 4.81 4.28 3.07
CA THR A 162 4.92 5.64 3.59
C THR A 162 6.23 5.75 4.35
N ASN A 163 7.17 6.50 3.78
CA ASN A 163 8.36 6.98 4.49
C ASN A 163 7.91 8.21 5.29
N GLU A 164 7.31 8.01 6.46
CA GLU A 164 7.16 9.12 7.40
C GLU A 164 8.53 9.31 8.07
N ILE A 165 9.26 10.33 7.59
CA ILE A 165 10.29 10.99 8.39
C ILE A 165 9.53 11.75 9.46
N ALA A 166 9.80 11.42 10.73
CA ALA A 166 9.23 12.08 11.90
C ALA A 166 9.67 13.55 11.97
#